data_AF-A0A2D7ARH8-F1
#
_entry.id   AF-A0A2D7ARH8-F1
#
_cell.length_a   1.000
_cell.length_b   1.000
_cell.length_c   1.000
_cell.angle_alpha   90.00
_cell.angle_beta   90.00
_cell.angle_gamma   90.00
#
_symmetry.space_group_name_H-M   'P 1'
#
loop_
_entity.id
_entity.type
_entity.pdbx_description
1 polymer ?
#
loop_
_entity_poly.entity_id
_entity_poly.type
_entity_poly.pdbx_seq_one_letter_code
_entity_poly.pdbx_strand_id
1 'polypeptide(L)' 'MIEIRSLVNFIGPALMLLYAGYCWVHQGCHHKGKGWKTREESPKGFWFMIVLLLVLSAVTI' A
#
# COMPACT_ATOMS: atom_id res chain seq x y z
N MET A 1 -2.48 28.79 6.80
CA MET A 1 -1.44 28.23 5.92
C MET A 1 -1.26 26.78 6.34
N ILE A 2 -1.53 25.81 5.46
CA ILE A 2 -1.20 24.41 5.75
C ILE A 2 0.32 24.31 5.66
N GLU A 3 0.95 23.95 6.77
CA GLU A 3 2.38 23.67 6.84
C GLU A 3 2.73 22.55 5.85
N ILE A 4 3.79 22.74 5.05
CA ILE A 4 4.27 21.72 4.09
C ILE A 4 4.53 20.39 4.81
N ARG A 5 4.99 20.43 6.07
CA ARG A 5 5.14 19.25 6.93
C ARG A 5 3.82 18.50 7.13
N SER A 6 2.75 19.21 7.48
CA SER A 6 1.43 18.59 7.65
C SER A 6 0.92 18.00 6.34
N LEU A 7 1.15 18.66 5.21
CA LEU A 7 0.76 18.14 3.90
C LEU A 7 1.50 16.83 3.57
N VAL A 8 2.81 16.78 3.80
CA VAL A 8 3.63 15.56 3.58
C VAL A 8 3.17 14.41 4.49
N ASN A 9 2.79 14.71 5.74
CA ASN A 9 2.28 13.71 6.69
C ASN A 9 0.95 13.08 6.25
N PHE A 10 0.12 13.77 5.45
CA PHE A 10 -1.13 13.20 4.93
C PHE A 10 -0.96 12.52 3.57
N ILE A 11 -0.06 13.00 2.70
CA ILE A 11 0.11 12.45 1.36
C ILE A 11 0.62 11.00 1.41
N GLY A 12 1.61 10.70 2.26
CA GLY A 12 2.18 9.35 2.39
C GLY A 12 1.12 8.29 2.72
N PRO A 13 0.41 8.41 3.86
CA PRO A 13 -0.67 7.49 4.23
C PRO A 13 -1.76 7.36 3.17
N ALA A 14 -2.14 8.47 2.52
CA ALA A 14 -3.16 8.46 1.47
C ALA A 14 -2.72 7.64 0.24
N LEU A 15 -1.47 7.80 -0.21
CA LEU A 15 -0.91 7.03 -1.32
C LEU A 15 -0.81 5.53 -0.98
N MET A 16 -0.47 5.19 0.28
CA MET A 16 -0.45 3.79 0.73
C MET A 16 -1.85 3.15 0.68
N LEU A 17 -2.89 3.87 1.13
CA LEU A 17 -4.28 3.38 1.06
C LEU A 17 -4.76 3.23 -0.38
N LEU A 18 -4.45 4.20 -1.25
CA LEU A 18 -4.77 4.12 -2.67
C LEU A 18 -4.11 2.90 -3.31
N TYR A 19 -2.83 2.63 -3.01
CA TYR A 19 -2.15 1.45 -3.53
C TYR A 19 -2.71 0.14 -2.97
N ALA A 20 -3.03 0.09 -1.67
CA ALA A 20 -3.69 -1.08 -1.07
C ALA A 20 -5.05 -1.35 -1.74
N GLY A 21 -5.85 -0.31 -1.99
CA GLY A 21 -7.10 -0.40 -2.74
C GLY A 21 -6.91 -0.89 -4.17
N TYR A 22 -5.91 -0.37 -4.88
CA TYR A 22 -5.56 -0.82 -6.23
C TYR A 22 -5.21 -2.31 -6.26
N CYS A 23 -4.35 -2.76 -5.33
CA CYS A 23 -3.99 -4.16 -5.16
C CYS A 23 -5.20 -5.05 -4.85
N TRP A 24 -6.13 -4.56 -4.02
CA TRP A 24 -7.36 -5.29 -3.69
C TRP A 24 -8.27 -5.45 -4.91
N VAL A 25 -8.53 -4.38 -5.68
CA VAL A 25 -9.38 -4.46 -6.88
C VAL A 25 -8.78 -5.39 -7.94
N HIS A 26 -7.47 -5.35 -8.13
CA HIS A 26 -6.78 -6.15 -9.17
C HIS A 26 -6.31 -7.52 -8.66
N GLN A 27 -6.61 -7.87 -7.40
CA GLN A 27 -6.19 -9.10 -6.73
C GLN A 27 -4.71 -9.46 -6.99
N GLY A 28 -3.81 -8.48 -6.85
CA GLY A 28 -2.37 -8.68 -7.04
C GLY A 28 -1.53 -7.56 -6.45
N CYS A 29 -0.22 -7.74 -6.38
CA CYS A 29 0.71 -6.73 -5.90
C CYS A 29 2.10 -6.85 -6.55
N HIS A 30 2.85 -5.75 -6.58
CA HIS A 30 4.21 -5.74 -7.10
C HIS A 30 5.18 -6.41 -6.13
N HIS A 31 5.95 -7.38 -6.63
CA HIS A 31 7.02 -8.04 -5.91
C HIS A 31 8.37 -7.62 -6.51
N LYS A 32 9.27 -7.11 -5.66
CA LYS A 32 10.60 -6.66 -6.08
C LYS A 32 11.35 -7.76 -6.85
N GLY A 33 11.81 -7.44 -8.05
CA GLY A 33 12.54 -8.37 -8.93
C GLY A 33 11.69 -9.45 -9.59
N LYS A 34 10.38 -9.50 -9.34
CA LYS A 34 9.43 -10.47 -9.93
C LYS A 34 8.27 -9.83 -10.68
N GLY A 35 8.08 -8.51 -10.53
CA GLY A 35 6.99 -7.79 -11.18
C GLY A 35 5.66 -7.96 -10.45
N TRP A 36 4.57 -7.73 -11.17
CA TRP A 36 3.23 -7.94 -10.63
C TRP A 36 2.96 -9.44 -10.43
N LYS A 37 2.44 -9.81 -9.26
CA LYS A 37 1.98 -11.16 -8.97
C LYS A 37 0.56 -11.13 -8.45
N THR A 38 -0.28 -12.01 -8.98
CA THR A 38 -1.65 -12.18 -8.50
C THR A 38 -1.64 -12.81 -7.12
N ARG A 39 -2.77 -12.68 -6.42
CA ARG A 39 -3.03 -13.36 -5.16
C ARG A 39 -2.95 -14.88 -5.30
N GLU A 40 -3.28 -15.43 -6.46
CA GLU A 40 -3.19 -16.87 -6.73
C GLU A 40 -1.73 -17.33 -6.87
N GLU A 41 -0.88 -16.51 -7.52
CA GLU A 41 0.55 -16.80 -7.66
C GLU A 41 1.33 -16.64 -6.34
N SER A 42 0.92 -15.70 -5.48
CA SER A 42 1.61 -15.38 -4.22
C SER A 42 0.61 -14.99 -3.11
N PRO A 43 -0.17 -15.94 -2.57
CA PRO A 43 -1.25 -15.62 -1.63
C PRO A 43 -0.73 -15.04 -0.32
N LYS A 44 0.37 -15.60 0.22
CA LYS A 44 1.00 -15.09 1.44
C LYS A 44 1.60 -13.69 1.23
N GLY A 45 2.25 -13.48 0.08
CA GLY A 45 2.85 -12.19 -0.26
C GLY A 45 1.79 -11.10 -0.44
N PHE A 46 0.69 -11.44 -1.09
CA PHE A 46 -0.46 -10.54 -1.25
C PHE A 46 -1.01 -10.08 0.10
N TRP A 47 -1.36 -11.01 0.99
CA TRP A 47 -1.90 -10.67 2.31
C TRP A 47 -0.90 -9.90 3.18
N PHE A 48 0.38 -10.31 3.16
CA PHE A 48 1.44 -9.57 3.86
C PHE A 48 1.51 -8.12 3.38
N MET A 49 1.50 -7.88 2.07
CA MET A 49 1.53 -6.52 1.53
C MET A 49 0.31 -5.69 1.89
N ILE A 50 -0.90 -6.26 1.82
CA ILE A 50 -2.13 -5.55 2.20
C ILE A 50 -2.07 -5.13 3.67
N VAL A 51 -1.75 -6.06 4.58
CA VAL A 51 -1.66 -5.75 6.02
C VAL A 51 -0.57 -4.72 6.28
N LEU A 52 0.60 -4.87 5.66
CA LEU A 52 1.71 -3.95 5.84
C LEU A 52 1.34 -2.52 5.41
N LEU A 53 0.72 -2.34 4.24
CA LEU A 53 0.30 -1.02 3.75
C LEU A 53 -0.74 -0.37 4.66
N LEU A 54 -1.71 -1.15 5.16
CA LEU A 54 -2.74 -0.65 6.07
C LEU A 54 -2.14 -0.23 7.42
N VAL A 55 -1.24 -1.05 7.98
CA VAL A 55 -0.55 -0.72 9.24
C VAL A 55 0.32 0.51 9.06
N LEU A 56 1.15 0.56 8.00
CA LEU A 56 2.02 1.71 7.74
C LEU A 56 1.21 2.98 7.52
N SER A 57 0.11 2.91 6.76
CA SER A 57 -0.78 4.07 6.60
C SER A 57 -1.33 4.53 7.94
N ALA A 58 -1.81 3.61 8.79
CA ALA A 58 -2.39 3.96 10.09
C ALA A 58 -1.39 4.58 11.07
N VAL A 59 -0.12 4.13 11.08
CA VAL A 59 0.91 4.64 12.02
C VAL A 59 1.66 5.87 11.50
N THR A 60 1.54 6.19 10.20
CA THR A 60 2.23 7.34 9.58
C THR A 60 1.36 8.61 9.61
N ILE A 61 0.18 8.55 10.22
CA ILE A 61 -0.75 9.68 10.46
C ILE A 61 -0.32 10.49 11.68
#